data_AF-A0A2V6AXR9-F1
#
_entry.id   AF-A0A2V6AXR9-F1
#
_cell.length_a   1.000
_cell.length_b   1.000
_cell.length_c   1.000
_cell.angle_alpha   90.00
_cell.angle_beta   90.00
_cell.angle_gamma   90.00
#
_symmetry.space_group_name_H-M   'P 1'
#
loop_
_entity.id
_entity.type
_entity.pdbx_description
1 polymer ?
#
loop_
_entity_poly.entity_id
_entity_poly.type
_entity_poly.pdbx_seq_one_letter_code
_entity_poly.pdbx_strand_id
1 'polypeptide(L)'
;MLDSECRMLDDQGMTEEWIVRVQGVEYGPANIETLREWKVEGRLLPANEARRANVNLWTTAGEIPGLFSVEAAVELREPPVQVSRRGFNQILAETFRTYRKGFFQFLGLTLIVLLPSICSQLTTAFVQPPQGSNVDFRSVLAAGFGFLTFILSIVMWPVYIAGIQILTAEIMHGQRPSLVAMLNEAVTFWPRIAGLCIFVYGVFFLLMIFGLAVGAMAAAAPSSVLLILLAMALLILQVWMFGRFFINVLFWQQFAVLENAGFTDALRESRALARSGRDLPWFQRPIWRGTLIASIWFAFVAAITLTAQWGTLQHYFNQLLATQDPQTLLQQMTEAQQASGFNVSAFALGVVEKILQPLLGIAFVVLYLDSKFQVPSHMEPVVSAGEGGKVR
;
A
#
# COMPACT_ATOMS: atom_id res chain seq x y z
N MET A 1 -57.85 -64.30 -7.93
CA MET A 1 -56.80 -64.61 -8.93
C MET A 1 -57.30 -64.02 -10.23
N LEU A 2 -56.80 -62.81 -10.52
CA LEU A 2 -55.86 -62.54 -11.61
C LEU A 2 -56.64 -62.44 -12.93
N ASP A 3 -56.80 -61.21 -13.41
CA ASP A 3 -56.45 -60.82 -14.79
C ASP A 3 -56.67 -59.31 -14.94
N SER A 4 -55.63 -58.56 -14.58
CA SER A 4 -55.42 -57.19 -15.03
C SER A 4 -54.75 -57.28 -16.39
N GLU A 5 -55.54 -57.30 -17.47
CA GLU A 5 -55.00 -57.14 -18.82
C GLU A 5 -54.62 -55.69 -19.08
N CYS A 6 -53.34 -55.54 -19.44
CA CYS A 6 -52.65 -54.33 -19.83
C CYS A 6 -53.41 -53.54 -20.89
N ARG A 7 -53.81 -52.34 -20.50
CA ARG A 7 -54.02 -51.23 -21.42
C ARG A 7 -52.65 -50.84 -21.96
N MET A 8 -52.34 -51.27 -23.18
CA MET A 8 -51.23 -50.71 -23.97
C MET A 8 -51.48 -49.21 -24.16
N LEU A 9 -50.79 -48.40 -23.37
CA LEU A 9 -50.50 -47.02 -23.71
C LEU A 9 -49.20 -47.07 -24.49
N ASP A 10 -49.33 -46.91 -25.81
CA ASP A 10 -48.26 -46.39 -26.65
C ASP A 10 -47.81 -45.04 -26.08
N ASP A 11 -46.88 -45.07 -25.12
CA ASP A 11 -46.08 -43.91 -24.79
C ASP A 11 -44.80 -44.07 -25.60
N GLN A 12 -44.81 -43.50 -26.79
CA GLN A 12 -43.61 -43.17 -27.54
C GLN A 12 -42.75 -42.29 -26.62
N GLY A 13 -41.89 -42.93 -25.84
CA GLY A 13 -40.83 -42.27 -25.10
C GLY A 13 -39.91 -41.59 -26.10
N MET A 14 -40.24 -40.36 -26.46
CA MET A 14 -39.33 -39.40 -27.05
C MET A 14 -38.21 -39.20 -26.03
N THR A 15 -37.22 -40.10 -26.03
CA THR A 15 -36.00 -39.96 -25.24
C THR A 15 -35.43 -38.61 -25.58
N GLU A 16 -35.48 -37.67 -24.64
CA GLU A 16 -34.96 -36.33 -24.84
C GLU A 16 -33.46 -36.44 -25.11
N GLU A 17 -33.08 -36.34 -26.38
CA GLU A 17 -31.70 -36.39 -26.82
C GLU A 17 -31.06 -35.00 -26.74
N TRP A 18 -29.83 -34.95 -26.25
CA TRP A 18 -29.09 -33.73 -25.98
C TRP A 18 -27.77 -33.71 -26.73
N ILE A 19 -27.37 -32.51 -27.15
CA ILE A 19 -26.07 -32.23 -27.74
C ILE A 19 -25.34 -31.30 -26.78
N VAL A 20 -24.16 -31.70 -26.35
CA VAL A 20 -23.31 -30.96 -25.41
C VAL A 20 -22.10 -30.41 -26.16
N ARG A 21 -21.71 -29.18 -25.87
CA ARG A 21 -20.46 -28.59 -26.35
C ARG A 21 -19.45 -28.48 -25.20
N VAL A 22 -18.29 -29.07 -25.40
CA VAL A 22 -17.16 -28.99 -24.46
C VAL A 22 -15.96 -28.42 -25.21
N GLN A 23 -15.46 -27.26 -24.77
CA GLN A 23 -14.33 -26.55 -25.39
C GLN A 23 -14.49 -26.32 -26.91
N GLY A 24 -15.71 -26.05 -27.38
CA GLY A 24 -16.01 -25.80 -28.79
C GLY A 24 -16.29 -27.05 -29.65
N VAL A 25 -16.16 -28.26 -29.09
CA VAL A 25 -16.48 -29.51 -29.79
C VAL A 25 -17.87 -30.00 -29.37
N GLU A 26 -18.73 -30.27 -30.36
CA GLU A 26 -20.08 -30.79 -30.13
C GLU A 26 -20.07 -32.32 -30.02
N TYR A 27 -20.69 -32.83 -28.97
CA TYR A 27 -20.85 -34.25 -28.66
C TYR A 27 -22.34 -34.58 -28.51
N GLY A 28 -22.82 -35.55 -29.27
CA GLY A 28 -24.21 -36.00 -29.24
C GLY A 28 -24.71 -36.49 -30.60
N PRO A 29 -26.00 -36.85 -30.71
CA PRO A 29 -27.03 -36.83 -29.66
C PRO A 29 -26.83 -37.92 -28.58
N ALA A 30 -27.06 -37.58 -27.32
CA ALA A 30 -26.96 -38.49 -26.17
C ALA A 30 -28.21 -38.38 -25.27
N ASN A 31 -28.63 -39.50 -24.67
CA ASN A 31 -29.75 -39.51 -23.72
C ASN A 31 -29.31 -39.09 -22.30
N ILE A 32 -30.28 -38.92 -21.40
CA ILE A 32 -30.02 -38.45 -20.04
C ILE A 32 -29.15 -39.43 -19.22
N GLU A 33 -29.25 -40.73 -19.50
CA GLU A 33 -28.42 -41.77 -18.89
C GLU A 33 -26.95 -41.64 -19.30
N THR A 34 -26.66 -41.47 -20.60
CA THR A 34 -25.30 -41.24 -21.11
C THR A 34 -24.71 -39.94 -20.60
N LEU A 35 -25.51 -38.87 -20.47
CA LEU A 35 -25.04 -37.63 -19.83
C LEU A 35 -24.69 -37.82 -18.35
N ARG A 36 -25.40 -38.70 -17.64
CA ARG A 36 -25.10 -39.04 -16.24
C ARG A 36 -23.77 -39.79 -16.15
N GLU A 37 -23.48 -40.70 -17.08
CA GLU A 37 -22.18 -41.36 -17.16
C GLU A 37 -21.05 -40.36 -17.41
N TRP A 38 -21.22 -39.42 -18.35
CA TRP A 38 -20.21 -38.38 -18.62
C TRP A 38 -20.00 -37.43 -17.45
N LYS A 39 -21.04 -37.19 -16.65
CA LYS A 39 -20.93 -36.47 -15.39
C LYS A 39 -20.08 -37.24 -14.38
N VAL A 40 -20.31 -38.55 -14.21
CA VAL A 40 -19.53 -39.41 -13.29
C VAL A 40 -18.07 -39.49 -13.74
N GLU A 41 -17.81 -39.52 -15.04
CA GLU A 41 -16.47 -39.51 -15.63
C GLU A 41 -15.78 -38.12 -15.58
N GLY A 42 -16.47 -37.07 -15.12
CA GLY A 42 -15.93 -35.70 -15.06
C GLY A 42 -15.78 -35.00 -16.41
N ARG A 43 -16.31 -35.59 -17.49
CA ARG A 43 -16.28 -35.04 -18.86
C ARG A 43 -17.38 -34.00 -19.10
N LEU A 44 -18.44 -34.05 -18.29
CA LEU A 44 -19.56 -33.12 -18.34
C LEU A 44 -19.63 -32.29 -17.05
N LEU A 45 -19.34 -31.00 -17.17
CA LEU A 45 -19.45 -30.04 -16.07
C LEU A 45 -20.80 -29.29 -16.16
N PRO A 46 -21.34 -28.79 -15.03
CA PRO A 46 -22.58 -28.01 -15.04
C PRO A 46 -22.51 -26.83 -16.01
N ALA A 47 -21.35 -26.17 -16.14
CA ALA A 47 -21.14 -24.99 -16.98
C ALA A 47 -21.02 -25.28 -18.48
N ASN A 48 -20.96 -26.55 -18.91
CA ASN A 48 -20.86 -26.88 -20.34
C ASN A 48 -22.16 -26.51 -21.06
N GLU A 49 -22.06 -26.03 -22.30
CA GLU A 49 -23.25 -25.72 -23.09
C GLU A 49 -23.94 -27.02 -23.50
N ALA A 50 -25.26 -27.06 -23.40
CA ALA A 50 -26.08 -28.16 -23.82
C ALA A 50 -27.36 -27.66 -24.47
N ARG A 51 -27.79 -28.32 -25.54
CA ARG A 51 -29.07 -28.07 -26.20
C ARG A 51 -29.80 -29.37 -26.45
N ARG A 52 -31.12 -29.32 -26.53
CA ARG A 52 -31.92 -30.45 -27.00
C ARG A 52 -31.67 -30.65 -28.49
N ALA A 53 -31.64 -31.88 -28.97
CA ALA A 53 -31.40 -32.18 -30.39
C ALA A 53 -32.45 -31.53 -31.31
N ASN A 54 -33.68 -31.35 -30.81
CA ASN A 54 -34.81 -30.73 -31.51
C ASN A 54 -34.92 -29.19 -31.34
N VAL A 55 -34.05 -28.55 -30.55
CA VAL A 55 -34.08 -27.10 -30.30
C VAL A 55 -32.69 -26.49 -30.51
N ASN A 56 -32.60 -25.40 -31.28
CA ASN A 56 -31.34 -24.71 -31.56
C ASN A 56 -30.92 -23.68 -30.48
N LEU A 57 -31.53 -23.75 -29.30
CA LEU A 57 -31.22 -22.88 -28.17
C LEU A 57 -30.21 -23.58 -27.26
N TRP A 58 -29.02 -22.99 -27.15
CA TRP A 58 -28.00 -23.44 -26.21
C TRP A 58 -28.36 -22.98 -24.80
N THR A 59 -28.37 -23.92 -23.88
CA THR A 59 -28.59 -23.76 -22.44
C THR A 59 -27.40 -24.33 -21.69
N THR A 60 -27.40 -24.25 -20.37
CA THR A 60 -26.30 -24.80 -19.56
C THR A 60 -26.61 -26.24 -19.16
N ALA A 61 -25.64 -27.17 -19.17
CA ALA A 61 -25.86 -28.58 -18.82
C ALA A 61 -26.41 -28.73 -17.38
N GLY A 62 -26.08 -27.78 -16.50
CA GLY A 62 -26.65 -27.65 -15.15
C GLY A 62 -28.15 -27.36 -15.09
N GLU A 63 -28.75 -26.87 -16.18
CA GLU A 63 -30.19 -26.59 -16.29
C GLU A 63 -30.99 -27.80 -16.79
N ILE A 64 -30.33 -28.91 -17.17
CA ILE A 64 -30.98 -30.14 -17.61
C ILE A 64 -31.68 -30.79 -16.40
N PRO A 65 -33.03 -30.94 -16.42
CA PRO A 65 -33.77 -31.51 -15.31
C PRO A 65 -33.28 -32.92 -14.96
N GLY A 66 -32.92 -33.14 -13.69
CA GLY A 66 -32.50 -34.46 -13.19
C GLY A 66 -31.04 -34.85 -13.44
N LEU A 67 -30.25 -34.02 -14.13
CA LEU A 67 -28.82 -34.27 -14.38
C LEU A 67 -27.92 -33.72 -13.28
N PHE A 68 -28.23 -32.52 -12.78
CA PHE A 68 -27.55 -31.88 -11.65
C PHE A 68 -28.60 -31.52 -10.58
N SER A 69 -28.35 -31.90 -9.33
CA SER A 69 -29.22 -31.51 -8.22
C SER A 69 -29.16 -29.99 -8.04
N VAL A 70 -30.31 -29.37 -7.77
CA VAL A 70 -30.45 -27.91 -7.67
C VAL A 70 -29.50 -27.33 -6.60
N GLU A 71 -29.08 -28.10 -5.59
CA GLU A 71 -28.04 -27.69 -4.65
C GLU A 71 -26.65 -27.41 -5.30
N ALA A 72 -26.25 -28.16 -6.34
CA ALA A 72 -24.95 -27.97 -6.99
C ALA A 72 -24.94 -26.75 -7.96
N ALA A 73 -26.11 -26.31 -8.43
CA ALA A 73 -26.25 -25.08 -9.21
C ALA A 73 -26.24 -23.82 -8.32
N VAL A 74 -26.54 -23.96 -7.02
CA VAL A 74 -26.43 -22.87 -6.04
C VAL A 74 -24.98 -22.70 -5.57
N GLU A 75 -24.15 -23.76 -5.59
CA GLU A 75 -22.70 -23.65 -5.32
C GLU A 75 -21.90 -22.98 -6.45
N LEU A 76 -22.39 -23.01 -7.70
CA LEU A 76 -21.77 -22.34 -8.86
C LEU A 76 -22.41 -21.00 -9.23
N ARG A 77 -23.53 -20.65 -8.60
CA ARG A 77 -23.99 -19.27 -8.48
C ARG A 77 -23.51 -18.74 -7.13
N GLU A 78 -22.19 -18.53 -7.02
CA GLU A 78 -21.75 -17.49 -6.10
C GLU A 78 -22.58 -16.25 -6.45
N PRO A 79 -23.37 -15.69 -5.51
CA PRO A 79 -23.88 -14.34 -5.71
C PRO A 79 -22.64 -13.50 -6.09
N PRO A 80 -22.73 -12.55 -7.04
CA PRO A 80 -21.58 -11.73 -7.37
C PRO A 80 -21.03 -11.28 -6.03
N VAL A 81 -19.80 -11.71 -5.70
CA VAL A 81 -19.18 -11.35 -4.44
C VAL A 81 -19.26 -9.84 -4.46
N GLN A 82 -20.24 -9.30 -3.75
CA GLN A 82 -20.28 -7.90 -3.44
C GLN A 82 -19.07 -7.84 -2.54
N VAL A 83 -17.92 -7.55 -3.14
CA VAL A 83 -16.69 -7.22 -2.46
C VAL A 83 -17.06 -5.97 -1.70
N SER A 84 -17.70 -6.18 -0.55
CA SER A 84 -18.27 -5.14 0.26
C SER A 84 -17.06 -4.39 0.73
N ARG A 85 -16.84 -3.25 0.08
CA ARG A 85 -15.62 -2.49 0.17
C ARG A 85 -15.33 -2.27 1.64
N ARG A 86 -14.16 -2.72 2.12
CA ARG A 86 -13.88 -2.63 3.55
C ARG A 86 -14.08 -1.19 3.99
N GLY A 87 -14.88 -0.98 5.03
CA GLY A 87 -15.08 0.35 5.60
C GLY A 87 -13.73 0.94 6.03
N PHE A 88 -13.60 2.27 6.09
CA PHE A 88 -12.36 2.90 6.56
C PHE A 88 -11.95 2.38 7.95
N ASN A 89 -12.92 2.21 8.85
CA ASN A 89 -12.71 1.64 10.18
C ASN A 89 -12.23 0.18 10.12
N GLN A 90 -12.64 -0.58 9.11
CA GLN A 90 -12.16 -1.95 8.92
C GLN A 90 -10.70 -1.99 8.46
N ILE A 91 -10.27 -1.03 7.62
CA ILE A 91 -8.85 -0.87 7.25
C ILE A 91 -8.01 -0.58 8.49
N LEU A 92 -8.45 0.36 9.34
CA LEU A 92 -7.74 0.70 10.58
C LEU A 92 -7.73 -0.46 11.58
N ALA A 93 -8.86 -1.15 11.75
CA ALA A 93 -8.94 -2.31 12.63
C ALA A 93 -8.03 -3.45 12.15
N GLU A 94 -7.99 -3.72 10.85
CA GLU A 94 -7.12 -4.75 10.27
C GLU A 94 -5.65 -4.36 10.36
N THR A 95 -5.33 -3.08 10.21
CA THR A 95 -3.98 -2.54 10.43
C THR A 95 -3.52 -2.82 11.86
N PHE A 96 -4.33 -2.45 12.85
CA PHE A 96 -4.00 -2.67 14.26
C PHE A 96 -3.92 -4.16 14.62
N ARG A 97 -4.84 -4.97 14.06
CA ARG A 97 -4.83 -6.43 14.24
C ARG A 97 -3.55 -7.05 13.70
N THR A 98 -3.12 -6.62 12.52
CA THR A 98 -1.90 -7.10 11.85
C THR A 98 -0.66 -6.68 12.63
N TYR A 99 -0.59 -5.43 13.06
CA TYR A 99 0.49 -4.93 13.91
C TYR A 99 0.59 -5.72 15.22
N ARG A 100 -0.54 -5.96 15.90
CA ARG A 100 -0.56 -6.75 17.15
C ARG A 100 -0.13 -8.19 16.93
N LYS A 101 -0.55 -8.82 15.82
CA LYS A 101 -0.18 -10.21 15.47
C LYS A 101 1.32 -10.35 15.17
N GLY A 102 1.92 -9.35 14.52
CA GLY A 102 3.34 -9.30 14.16
C GLY A 102 4.22 -8.42 15.05
N PHE A 103 3.76 -8.03 16.25
CA PHE A 103 4.37 -6.95 17.03
C PHE A 103 5.88 -7.10 17.22
N PHE A 104 6.33 -8.28 17.64
CA PHE A 104 7.76 -8.54 17.87
C PHE A 104 8.59 -8.51 16.57
N GLN A 105 7.99 -8.90 15.44
CA GLN A 105 8.67 -8.82 14.15
C GLN A 105 8.81 -7.36 13.70
N PHE A 106 7.74 -6.57 13.79
CA PHE A 106 7.79 -5.13 13.50
C PHE A 106 8.72 -4.36 14.45
N LEU A 107 8.76 -4.75 15.73
CA LEU A 107 9.69 -4.20 16.71
C LEU A 107 11.14 -4.53 16.32
N GLY A 108 11.42 -5.79 15.95
CA GLY A 108 12.74 -6.20 15.47
C GLY A 108 13.21 -5.39 14.25
N LEU A 109 12.32 -5.19 13.27
CA LEU A 109 12.62 -4.34 12.11
C LEU A 109 12.90 -2.89 12.50
N THR A 110 12.07 -2.34 13.39
CA THR A 110 12.23 -0.96 13.87
C THR A 110 13.56 -0.81 14.59
N LEU A 111 13.96 -1.81 15.37
CA LEU A 111 15.21 -1.79 16.12
C LEU A 111 16.44 -1.74 15.20
N ILE A 112 16.39 -2.34 14.02
CA ILE A 112 17.49 -2.28 13.04
C ILE A 112 17.83 -0.84 12.63
N VAL A 113 16.81 0.01 12.47
CA VAL A 113 16.99 1.42 12.11
C VAL A 113 17.16 2.31 13.34
N LEU A 114 16.47 1.97 14.44
CA LEU A 114 16.42 2.79 15.64
C LEU A 114 17.68 2.65 16.50
N LEU A 115 18.23 1.44 16.62
CA LEU A 115 19.35 1.14 17.53
C LEU A 115 20.62 1.92 17.19
N PRO A 116 21.04 2.05 15.90
CA PRO A 116 22.17 2.90 15.56
C PRO A 116 21.95 4.36 15.97
N SER A 117 20.74 4.89 15.78
CA SER A 117 20.40 6.27 16.18
C SER A 117 20.43 6.45 17.70
N ILE A 118 19.89 5.51 18.47
CA ILE A 118 19.95 5.53 19.95
C ILE A 118 21.41 5.48 20.41
N CYS A 119 22.22 4.58 19.85
CA CYS A 119 23.64 4.50 20.19
C CYS A 119 24.35 5.83 19.93
N SER A 120 24.10 6.46 18.78
CA SER A 120 24.67 7.77 18.43
C SER A 120 24.29 8.85 19.46
N GLN A 121 23.01 8.96 19.80
CA GLN A 121 22.51 9.95 20.76
C GLN A 121 23.08 9.74 22.17
N LEU A 122 23.19 8.48 22.60
CA LEU A 122 23.81 8.15 23.89
C LEU A 122 25.30 8.50 23.89
N THR A 123 26.03 8.19 22.82
CA THR A 123 27.45 8.57 22.71
C THR A 123 27.63 10.08 22.82
N THR A 124 26.77 10.89 22.17
CA THR A 124 26.83 12.35 22.30
C THR A 124 26.45 12.87 23.69
N ALA A 125 25.59 12.16 24.42
CA ALA A 125 25.22 12.54 25.78
C ALA A 125 26.36 12.29 26.80
N PHE A 126 27.20 11.28 26.55
CA PHE A 126 28.30 10.91 27.46
C PHE A 126 29.64 11.60 27.14
N VAL A 127 29.79 12.17 25.94
CA VAL A 127 31.03 12.86 25.54
C VAL A 127 30.80 14.37 25.63
N GLN A 128 31.42 14.99 26.65
CA GLN A 128 31.33 16.44 26.84
C GLN A 128 31.94 17.17 25.63
N PRO A 129 31.32 18.28 25.17
CA PRO A 129 31.90 19.08 24.11
C PRO A 129 33.27 19.63 24.55
N PRO A 130 34.27 19.66 23.66
CA PRO A 130 35.63 20.06 24.01
C PRO A 130 35.63 21.48 24.57
N GLN A 131 35.98 21.62 25.84
CA GLN A 131 36.23 22.93 26.47
C GLN A 131 37.68 23.35 26.15
N GLY A 132 37.92 23.82 24.93
CA GLY A 132 39.21 24.37 24.50
C GLY A 132 39.66 23.95 23.10
N SER A 133 40.81 24.47 22.65
CA SER A 133 41.39 24.21 21.32
C SER A 133 42.02 22.83 21.15
N ASN A 134 42.02 21.99 22.19
CA ASN A 134 42.57 20.64 22.11
C ASN A 134 41.51 19.68 21.58
N VAL A 135 41.76 19.14 20.39
CA VAL A 135 40.98 18.06 19.80
C VAL A 135 41.21 16.80 20.64
N ASP A 136 40.28 16.50 21.55
CA ASP A 136 40.33 15.26 22.34
C ASP A 136 40.06 14.05 21.42
N PHE A 137 40.95 13.07 21.42
CA PHE A 137 40.81 11.83 20.63
C PHE A 137 39.46 11.15 20.87
N ARG A 138 38.91 11.25 22.09
CA ARG A 138 37.57 10.71 22.43
C ARG A 138 36.45 11.41 21.66
N SER A 139 36.55 12.72 21.48
CA SER A 139 35.58 13.50 20.72
C SER A 139 35.60 13.13 19.22
N VAL A 140 36.78 12.87 18.66
CA VAL A 140 36.94 12.41 17.26
C VAL A 140 36.37 11.01 17.08
N LEU A 141 36.65 10.09 17.99
CA LEU A 141 36.07 8.74 17.95
C LEU A 141 34.54 8.77 18.09
N ALA A 142 34.01 9.60 18.99
CA ALA A 142 32.58 9.77 19.18
C ALA A 142 31.90 10.35 17.93
N ALA A 143 32.51 11.36 17.30
CA ALA A 143 32.03 11.93 16.05
C ALA A 143 32.07 10.90 14.91
N GLY A 144 33.16 10.14 14.79
CA GLY A 144 33.28 9.06 13.80
C GLY A 144 32.25 7.95 13.99
N PHE A 145 32.02 7.54 15.24
CA PHE A 145 30.97 6.57 15.58
C PHE A 145 29.57 7.10 15.27
N GLY A 146 29.29 8.35 15.61
CA GLY A 146 28.03 9.02 15.28
C GLY A 146 27.78 9.10 13.77
N PHE A 147 28.83 9.38 12.99
CA PHE A 147 28.77 9.40 11.53
C PHE A 147 28.50 8.00 10.93
N LEU A 148 29.20 6.97 11.41
CA LEU A 148 29.01 5.59 10.93
C LEU A 148 27.62 5.05 11.25
N THR A 149 27.14 5.28 12.47
CA THR A 149 25.78 4.87 12.89
C THR A 149 24.70 5.62 12.13
N PHE A 150 24.93 6.88 11.75
CA PHE A 150 24.06 7.64 10.86
C PHE A 150 24.01 7.04 9.45
N ILE A 151 25.15 6.73 8.85
CA ILE A 151 25.21 6.05 7.53
C ILE A 151 24.48 4.71 7.60
N LEU A 152 24.74 3.91 8.64
CA LEU A 152 24.08 2.62 8.83
C LEU A 152 22.56 2.78 8.89
N SER A 153 22.06 3.79 9.61
CA SER A 153 20.63 4.10 9.67
C SER A 153 20.06 4.39 8.28
N ILE A 154 20.74 5.23 7.48
CA ILE A 154 20.35 5.56 6.09
C ILE A 154 20.31 4.30 5.22
N VAL A 155 21.34 3.47 5.28
CA VAL A 155 21.45 2.27 4.46
C VAL A 155 20.39 1.22 4.82
N MET A 156 19.94 1.17 6.07
CA MET A 156 18.93 0.22 6.54
C MET A 156 17.48 0.65 6.24
N TRP A 157 17.22 1.92 5.92
CA TRP A 157 15.88 2.41 5.60
C TRP A 157 15.18 1.63 4.47
N PRO A 158 15.83 1.36 3.32
CA PRO A 158 15.23 0.55 2.26
C PRO A 158 14.81 -0.85 2.74
N VAL A 159 15.67 -1.52 3.53
CA VAL A 159 15.38 -2.85 4.10
C VAL A 159 14.18 -2.77 5.04
N TYR A 160 14.11 -1.74 5.88
CA TYR A 160 13.00 -1.51 6.80
C TYR A 160 11.68 -1.31 6.06
N ILE A 161 11.66 -0.50 5.00
CA ILE A 161 10.47 -0.26 4.17
C ILE A 161 10.00 -1.56 3.51
N ALA A 162 10.90 -2.28 2.83
CA ALA A 162 10.56 -3.56 2.19
C ALA A 162 10.05 -4.59 3.21
N GLY A 163 10.73 -4.66 4.35
CA GLY A 163 10.39 -5.56 5.43
C GLY A 163 8.97 -5.33 5.95
N ILE A 164 8.56 -4.08 6.21
CA ILE A 164 7.18 -3.81 6.64
C ILE A 164 6.18 -4.38 5.63
N GLN A 165 6.44 -4.22 4.33
CA GLN A 165 5.53 -4.63 3.27
C GLN A 165 5.42 -6.14 3.16
N ILE A 166 6.56 -6.84 3.09
CA ILE A 166 6.64 -8.31 3.00
C ILE A 166 5.97 -8.93 4.24
N LEU A 167 6.36 -8.50 5.43
CA LEU A 167 5.83 -9.03 6.69
C LEU A 167 4.32 -8.81 6.81
N THR A 168 3.82 -7.65 6.39
CA THR A 168 2.39 -7.37 6.39
C THR A 168 1.65 -8.32 5.46
N ALA A 169 2.16 -8.51 4.24
CA ALA A 169 1.55 -9.41 3.26
C ALA A 169 1.55 -10.86 3.77
N GLU A 170 2.66 -11.37 4.33
CA GLU A 170 2.74 -12.73 4.86
C GLU A 170 1.78 -12.95 6.04
N ILE A 171 1.69 -11.99 6.98
CA ILE A 171 0.77 -12.08 8.12
C ILE A 171 -0.70 -12.11 7.66
N MET A 172 -1.03 -11.34 6.61
CA MET A 172 -2.37 -11.30 6.00
C MET A 172 -2.72 -12.61 5.27
N HIS A 173 -1.75 -13.27 4.64
CA HIS A 173 -1.91 -14.62 4.07
C HIS A 173 -1.92 -15.74 5.14
N GLY A 174 -1.86 -15.39 6.43
CA GLY A 174 -1.90 -16.35 7.53
C GLY A 174 -0.56 -17.02 7.84
N GLN A 175 0.51 -16.67 7.12
CA GLN A 175 1.84 -17.21 7.35
C GLN A 175 2.50 -16.54 8.57
N ARG A 176 3.45 -17.25 9.19
CA ARG A 176 4.30 -16.72 10.28
C ARG A 176 5.76 -16.71 9.81
N PRO A 177 6.19 -15.64 9.15
CA PRO A 177 7.54 -15.58 8.62
C PRO A 177 8.59 -15.43 9.73
N SER A 178 9.73 -16.08 9.54
CA SER A 178 10.88 -15.83 10.40
C SER A 178 11.49 -14.47 10.05
N LEU A 179 11.89 -13.69 11.06
CA LEU A 179 12.52 -12.38 10.84
C LEU A 179 13.75 -12.46 9.94
N VAL A 180 14.55 -13.52 10.07
CA VAL A 180 15.79 -13.68 9.31
C VAL A 180 15.51 -13.97 7.83
N ALA A 181 14.58 -14.88 7.52
CA ALA A 181 14.22 -15.17 6.14
C ALA A 181 13.67 -13.92 5.45
N MET A 182 12.82 -13.17 6.16
CA MET A 182 12.25 -11.93 5.67
C MET A 182 13.30 -10.85 5.45
N LEU A 183 14.28 -10.69 6.35
CA LEU A 183 15.36 -9.71 6.17
C LEU A 183 16.22 -10.06 4.96
N ASN A 184 16.51 -11.34 4.77
CA ASN A 184 17.26 -11.81 3.61
C ASN A 184 16.51 -11.49 2.31
N GLU A 185 15.19 -11.69 2.29
CA GLU A 185 14.35 -11.32 1.15
C GLU A 185 14.29 -9.79 0.96
N ALA A 186 14.11 -9.01 2.02
CA ALA A 186 14.06 -7.55 1.98
C ALA A 186 15.34 -6.91 1.41
N VAL A 187 16.51 -7.50 1.66
CA VAL A 187 17.80 -7.05 1.10
C VAL A 187 17.83 -7.19 -0.42
N THR A 188 17.12 -8.14 -1.01
CA THR A 188 17.07 -8.28 -2.48
C THR A 188 16.40 -7.08 -3.16
N PHE A 189 15.46 -6.42 -2.46
CA PHE A 189 14.77 -5.21 -2.94
C PHE A 189 15.55 -3.92 -2.66
N TRP A 190 16.70 -4.00 -1.97
CA TRP A 190 17.50 -2.85 -1.55
C TRP A 190 17.81 -1.86 -2.68
N PRO A 191 18.40 -2.25 -3.84
CA PRO A 191 18.79 -1.28 -4.87
C PRO A 191 17.57 -0.57 -5.48
N ARG A 192 16.44 -1.27 -5.61
CA ARG A 192 15.21 -0.71 -6.16
C ARG A 192 14.61 0.32 -5.23
N ILE A 193 14.49 -0.01 -3.94
CA ILE A 193 13.93 0.92 -2.95
C ILE A 193 14.90 2.07 -2.69
N ALA A 194 16.22 1.84 -2.69
CA ALA A 194 17.21 2.89 -2.57
C ALA A 194 17.12 3.90 -3.72
N GLY A 195 17.03 3.43 -4.98
CA GLY A 195 16.82 4.30 -6.13
C GLY A 195 15.51 5.09 -6.04
N LEU A 196 14.45 4.45 -5.55
CA LEU A 196 13.16 5.11 -5.28
C LEU A 196 13.29 6.18 -4.20
N CYS A 197 13.96 5.89 -3.08
CA CYS A 197 14.25 6.86 -2.03
C CYS A 197 15.01 8.07 -2.58
N ILE A 198 16.09 7.86 -3.35
CA ILE A 198 16.87 8.95 -3.96
C ILE A 198 15.98 9.83 -4.85
N PHE A 199 15.18 9.21 -5.72
CA PHE A 199 14.26 9.94 -6.59
C PHE A 199 13.24 10.76 -5.79
N VAL A 200 12.63 10.15 -4.76
CA VAL A 200 11.63 10.77 -3.89
C VAL A 200 12.23 11.96 -3.13
N TYR A 201 13.41 11.78 -2.53
CA TYR A 201 14.12 12.87 -1.86
C TYR A 201 14.53 13.98 -2.82
N GLY A 202 14.95 13.64 -4.05
CA GLY A 202 15.25 14.62 -5.09
C GLY A 202 14.04 15.49 -5.46
N VAL A 203 12.87 14.88 -5.65
CA VAL A 203 11.62 15.63 -5.92
C VAL A 203 11.23 16.48 -4.71
N PHE A 204 11.35 15.96 -3.48
CA PHE A 204 11.08 16.75 -2.28
C PHE A 204 12.02 17.93 -2.11
N PHE A 205 13.30 17.75 -2.41
CA PHE A 205 14.29 18.82 -2.38
C PHE A 205 13.93 19.93 -3.38
N LEU A 206 13.56 19.57 -4.62
CA LEU A 206 13.11 20.54 -5.61
C LEU A 206 11.85 21.29 -5.17
N LEU A 207 10.88 20.58 -4.58
CA LEU A 207 9.66 21.21 -4.03
C LEU A 207 9.98 22.13 -2.85
N MET A 208 10.96 21.78 -2.01
CA MET A 208 11.41 22.65 -0.91
C MET A 208 12.05 23.93 -1.45
N ILE A 209 12.97 23.81 -2.41
CA ILE A 209 13.58 24.97 -3.09
C ILE A 209 12.52 25.85 -3.73
N PHE A 210 11.51 25.26 -4.37
CA PHE A 210 10.40 26.01 -4.96
C PHE A 210 9.67 26.86 -3.91
N GLY A 211 9.36 26.28 -2.74
CA GLY A 211 8.75 27.04 -1.64
C GLY A 211 9.64 28.15 -1.09
N LEU A 212 10.93 27.87 -0.93
CA LEU A 212 11.91 28.88 -0.50
C LEU A 212 12.01 30.03 -1.52
N ALA A 213 12.00 29.73 -2.82
CA ALA A 213 12.02 30.73 -3.87
C ALA A 213 10.76 31.60 -3.86
N VAL A 214 9.58 31.01 -3.62
CA VAL A 214 8.33 31.76 -3.44
C VAL A 214 8.39 32.66 -2.20
N GLY A 215 8.93 32.15 -1.09
CA GLY A 215 9.13 32.94 0.13
C GLY A 215 10.10 34.11 -0.06
N ALA A 216 11.23 33.87 -0.75
CA ALA A 216 12.21 34.90 -1.06
C ALA A 216 11.62 35.98 -2.00
N MET A 217 10.84 35.58 -3.01
CA MET A 217 10.13 36.49 -3.89
C MET A 217 9.13 37.36 -3.11
N ALA A 218 8.40 36.78 -2.16
CA ALA A 218 7.46 37.52 -1.31
C ALA A 218 8.17 38.51 -0.38
N ALA A 219 9.36 38.17 0.12
CA ALA A 219 10.15 39.03 1.01
C ALA A 219 10.85 40.18 0.28
N ALA A 220 11.26 39.98 -0.98
CA ALA A 220 11.95 40.99 -1.79
C ALA A 220 10.98 41.90 -2.58
N ALA A 221 9.71 41.53 -2.67
CA ALA A 221 8.71 42.29 -3.42
C ALA A 221 8.27 43.56 -2.67
N PRO A 222 8.05 44.68 -3.38
CA PRO A 222 7.30 45.79 -2.81
C PRO A 222 5.91 45.30 -2.39
N SER A 223 5.34 45.88 -1.33
CA SER A 223 4.08 45.47 -0.68
C SER A 223 2.86 45.61 -1.62
N SER A 224 2.78 44.71 -2.59
CA SER A 224 1.70 44.58 -3.56
C SER A 224 0.82 43.40 -3.15
N VAL A 225 -0.45 43.68 -2.92
CA VAL A 225 -1.47 42.66 -2.62
C VAL A 225 -1.49 41.56 -3.68
N LEU A 226 -1.27 41.91 -4.95
CA LEU A 226 -1.24 40.94 -6.04
C LEU A 226 -0.09 39.93 -5.91
N LEU A 227 1.11 40.40 -5.54
CA LEU A 227 2.27 39.52 -5.32
C LEU A 227 2.08 38.62 -4.11
N ILE A 228 1.45 39.11 -3.04
CA ILE A 228 1.09 38.30 -1.87
C ILE A 228 0.08 37.22 -2.26
N LEU A 229 -0.97 37.55 -3.01
CA LEU A 229 -1.96 36.58 -3.48
C LEU A 229 -1.34 35.54 -4.42
N LEU A 230 -0.44 35.96 -5.31
CA LEU A 230 0.30 35.06 -6.19
C LEU A 230 1.20 34.11 -5.37
N ALA A 231 1.95 34.63 -4.41
CA ALA A 231 2.79 33.81 -3.54
C ALA A 231 1.97 32.78 -2.76
N MET A 232 0.82 33.20 -2.19
CA MET A 232 -0.12 32.28 -1.54
C MET A 232 -0.63 31.20 -2.49
N ALA A 233 -1.03 31.58 -3.71
CA ALA A 233 -1.50 30.60 -4.71
C ALA A 233 -0.41 29.58 -5.08
N LEU A 234 0.85 30.03 -5.22
CA LEU A 234 1.98 29.15 -5.49
C LEU A 234 2.31 28.24 -4.31
N LEU A 235 2.19 28.71 -3.07
CA LEU A 235 2.35 27.88 -1.87
C LEU A 235 1.23 26.84 -1.74
N ILE A 236 -0.03 27.21 -2.02
CA ILE A 236 -1.15 26.27 -2.06
C ILE A 236 -0.90 25.20 -3.13
N LEU A 237 -0.45 25.60 -4.32
CA LEU A 237 -0.08 24.68 -5.39
C LEU A 237 1.06 23.75 -4.95
N GLN A 238 2.09 24.28 -4.29
CA GLN A 238 3.21 23.49 -3.77
C GLN A 238 2.73 22.43 -2.78
N VAL A 239 1.92 22.80 -1.79
CA VAL A 239 1.36 21.86 -0.80
C VAL A 239 0.49 20.81 -1.47
N TRP A 240 -0.32 21.21 -2.46
CA TRP A 240 -1.14 20.28 -3.22
C TRP A 240 -0.30 19.28 -4.03
N MET A 241 0.76 19.75 -4.70
CA MET A 241 1.70 18.90 -5.44
C MET A 241 2.43 17.94 -4.51
N PHE A 242 2.88 18.43 -3.36
CA PHE A 242 3.56 17.63 -2.33
C PHE A 242 2.65 16.50 -1.83
N GLY A 243 1.43 16.83 -1.40
CA GLY A 243 0.49 15.83 -0.89
C GLY A 243 0.15 14.78 -1.96
N ARG A 244 -0.07 15.21 -3.20
CA ARG A 244 -0.41 14.29 -4.29
C ARG A 244 0.77 13.40 -4.69
N PHE A 245 1.99 13.94 -4.72
CA PHE A 245 3.19 13.16 -4.97
C PHE A 245 3.43 12.14 -3.86
N PHE A 246 3.35 12.57 -2.60
CA PHE A 246 3.56 11.71 -1.43
C PHE A 246 2.64 10.48 -1.42
N ILE A 247 1.34 10.65 -1.66
CA ILE A 247 0.41 9.51 -1.72
C ILE A 247 0.73 8.56 -2.88
N ASN A 248 1.09 9.09 -4.05
CA ASN A 248 1.51 8.24 -5.17
C ASN A 248 2.78 7.45 -4.83
N VAL A 249 3.74 8.06 -4.13
CA VAL A 249 4.96 7.38 -3.67
C VAL A 249 4.65 6.24 -2.71
N LEU A 250 3.72 6.44 -1.77
CA LEU A 250 3.34 5.38 -0.83
C LEU A 250 2.68 4.17 -1.51
N PHE A 251 1.88 4.41 -2.56
CA PHE A 251 1.37 3.32 -3.40
C PHE A 251 2.48 2.68 -4.23
N TRP A 252 3.33 3.49 -4.84
CA TRP A 252 4.42 3.04 -5.69
C TRP A 252 5.38 2.08 -4.95
N GLN A 253 5.69 2.37 -3.69
CA GLN A 253 6.44 1.45 -2.84
C GLN A 253 5.79 0.06 -2.75
N GLN A 254 4.46 -0.03 -2.72
CA GLN A 254 3.74 -1.33 -2.64
C GLN A 254 3.96 -2.15 -3.91
N PHE A 255 3.83 -1.53 -5.09
CA PHE A 255 4.06 -2.19 -6.38
C PHE A 255 5.51 -2.67 -6.54
N ALA A 256 6.48 -1.87 -6.09
CA ALA A 256 7.89 -2.19 -6.21
C ALA A 256 8.29 -3.45 -5.43
N VAL A 257 7.61 -3.73 -4.31
CA VAL A 257 7.93 -4.83 -3.39
C VAL A 257 6.96 -6.00 -3.53
N LEU A 258 5.64 -5.76 -3.50
CA LEU A 258 4.64 -6.83 -3.49
C LEU A 258 4.43 -7.47 -4.87
N GLU A 259 4.56 -6.71 -5.96
CA GLU A 259 4.41 -7.21 -7.33
C GLU A 259 5.75 -7.38 -8.04
N ASN A 260 6.86 -7.13 -7.34
CA ASN A 260 8.20 -7.15 -7.89
C ASN A 260 8.34 -6.31 -9.20
N ALA A 261 7.52 -5.26 -9.35
CA ALA A 261 7.47 -4.47 -10.56
C ALA A 261 8.72 -3.58 -10.73
N GLY A 262 9.13 -3.38 -11.98
CA GLY A 262 10.20 -2.45 -12.34
C GLY A 262 9.87 -1.00 -11.99
N PHE A 263 10.87 -0.12 -11.92
CA PHE A 263 10.71 1.29 -11.53
C PHE A 263 9.61 2.01 -12.33
N THR A 264 9.63 1.87 -13.66
CA THR A 264 8.71 2.53 -14.58
C THR A 264 7.30 1.95 -14.51
N ASP A 265 7.19 0.62 -14.38
CA ASP A 265 5.91 -0.07 -14.36
C ASP A 265 5.19 0.19 -13.04
N ALA A 266 5.93 0.15 -11.93
CA ALA A 266 5.41 0.49 -10.62
C ALA A 266 4.92 1.96 -10.53
N LEU A 267 5.58 2.90 -11.22
CA LEU A 267 5.09 4.28 -11.37
C LEU A 267 3.81 4.38 -12.20
N ARG A 268 3.75 3.66 -13.32
CA ARG A 268 2.59 3.66 -14.21
C ARG A 268 1.38 3.06 -13.51
N GLU A 269 1.54 1.92 -12.87
CA GLU A 269 0.47 1.19 -12.20
C GLU A 269 0.01 1.89 -10.92
N SER A 270 0.92 2.44 -10.11
CA SER A 270 0.52 3.24 -8.95
C SER A 270 -0.31 4.46 -9.34
N ARG A 271 0.04 5.14 -10.44
CA ARG A 271 -0.75 6.25 -10.98
C ARG A 271 -2.12 5.78 -11.51
N ALA A 272 -2.18 4.60 -12.10
CA ALA A 272 -3.44 4.00 -12.55
C ALA A 272 -4.34 3.64 -11.37
N LEU A 273 -3.79 3.01 -10.33
CA LEU A 273 -4.50 2.66 -9.09
C LEU A 273 -4.98 3.90 -8.32
N ALA A 274 -4.13 4.93 -8.18
CA ALA A 274 -4.52 6.17 -7.51
C ALA A 274 -5.65 6.92 -8.25
N ARG A 275 -5.82 6.67 -9.56
CA ARG A 275 -6.87 7.24 -10.40
C ARG A 275 -8.06 6.30 -10.61
N SER A 276 -7.99 5.07 -10.11
CA SER A 276 -9.06 4.08 -10.26
C SER A 276 -10.27 4.44 -9.39
N GLY A 277 -11.40 3.79 -9.67
CA GLY A 277 -12.63 4.00 -8.91
C GLY A 277 -13.27 5.37 -9.16
N ARG A 278 -13.27 5.84 -10.42
CA ARG A 278 -14.00 7.07 -10.79
C ARG A 278 -15.50 6.95 -10.52
N ASP A 279 -16.03 5.74 -10.63
CA ASP A 279 -17.43 5.40 -10.40
C ASP A 279 -17.81 5.40 -8.90
N LEU A 280 -16.82 5.55 -8.02
CA LEU A 280 -17.01 5.55 -6.57
C LEU A 280 -17.10 6.98 -6.02
N PRO A 281 -17.84 7.18 -4.91
CA PRO A 281 -17.83 8.43 -4.17
C PRO A 281 -16.41 8.85 -3.82
N TRP A 282 -16.13 10.16 -3.87
CA TRP A 282 -14.78 10.69 -3.75
C TRP A 282 -14.01 10.17 -2.52
N PHE A 283 -14.68 10.07 -1.36
CA PHE A 283 -14.09 9.61 -0.09
C PHE A 283 -13.71 8.14 -0.06
N GLN A 284 -14.27 7.31 -0.94
CA GLN A 284 -13.91 5.89 -1.02
C GLN A 284 -12.78 5.64 -2.00
N ARG A 285 -12.40 6.62 -2.83
CA ARG A 285 -11.33 6.45 -3.82
C ARG A 285 -10.00 6.15 -3.11
N PRO A 286 -9.15 5.27 -3.68
CA PRO A 286 -7.88 4.86 -3.06
C PRO A 286 -7.00 6.06 -2.67
N ILE A 287 -6.94 7.08 -3.52
CA ILE A 287 -6.17 8.31 -3.27
C ILE A 287 -6.63 9.03 -2.00
N TRP A 288 -7.93 9.22 -1.81
CA TRP A 288 -8.48 9.94 -0.66
C TRP A 288 -8.38 9.14 0.62
N ARG A 289 -8.55 7.82 0.54
CA ARG A 289 -8.30 6.92 1.68
C ARG A 289 -6.84 6.98 2.12
N GLY A 290 -5.91 6.93 1.16
CA GLY A 290 -4.48 7.09 1.43
C GLY A 290 -4.17 8.45 2.06
N THR A 291 -4.76 9.53 1.54
CA THR A 291 -4.63 10.87 2.14
C THR A 291 -5.12 10.90 3.58
N LEU A 292 -6.30 10.34 3.88
CA LEU A 292 -6.82 10.31 5.25
C LEU A 292 -5.92 9.55 6.21
N ILE A 293 -5.41 8.37 5.80
CA ILE A 293 -4.47 7.58 6.61
C ILE A 293 -3.19 8.40 6.89
N ALA A 294 -2.60 8.98 5.85
CA ALA A 294 -1.41 9.81 5.99
C ALA A 294 -1.67 11.04 6.88
N SER A 295 -2.82 11.72 6.72
CA SER A 295 -3.19 12.87 7.54
C SER A 295 -3.35 12.52 9.01
N ILE A 296 -3.98 11.38 9.33
CA ILE A 296 -4.09 10.89 10.72
C ILE A 296 -2.70 10.62 11.30
N TRP A 297 -1.82 9.96 10.53
CA TRP A 297 -0.45 9.71 10.96
C TRP A 297 0.34 11.01 11.18
N PHE A 298 0.26 11.97 10.27
CA PHE A 298 0.94 13.26 10.43
C PHE A 298 0.39 14.06 11.61
N ALA A 299 -0.93 14.04 11.84
CA ALA A 299 -1.53 14.67 13.01
C ALA A 299 -1.04 14.03 14.32
N PHE A 300 -0.88 12.71 14.34
CA PHE A 300 -0.31 11.97 15.46
C PHE A 300 1.15 12.35 15.72
N VAL A 301 1.99 12.34 14.68
CA VAL A 301 3.41 12.75 14.78
C VAL A 301 3.52 14.22 15.21
N ALA A 302 2.68 15.10 14.66
CA ALA A 302 2.63 16.50 15.05
C ALA A 302 2.24 16.64 16.53
N ALA A 303 1.25 15.89 17.02
CA ALA A 303 0.87 15.91 18.44
C ALA A 303 2.03 15.46 19.35
N ILE A 304 2.76 14.41 18.97
CA ILE A 304 3.94 13.94 19.73
C ILE A 304 5.04 15.00 19.74
N THR A 305 5.42 15.49 18.57
CA THR A 305 6.53 16.44 18.41
C THR A 305 6.23 17.79 19.06
N LEU A 306 5.02 18.33 18.86
CA LEU A 306 4.57 19.57 19.50
C LEU A 306 4.53 19.41 21.01
N THR A 307 4.04 18.29 21.55
CA THR A 307 4.01 18.06 23.01
C THR A 307 5.42 17.99 23.58
N ALA A 308 6.34 17.28 22.90
CA ALA A 308 7.72 17.14 23.33
C ALA A 308 8.50 18.46 23.31
N GLN A 309 8.21 19.35 22.36
CA GLN A 309 8.95 20.57 22.10
C GLN A 309 8.19 21.84 22.46
N TRP A 310 7.02 21.73 23.09
CA TRP A 310 6.13 22.87 23.34
C TRP A 310 6.83 24.00 24.09
N GLY A 311 7.52 23.67 25.19
CA GLY A 311 8.23 24.67 25.99
C GLY A 311 9.32 25.39 25.21
N THR A 312 10.06 24.66 24.37
CA THR A 312 11.11 25.23 23.51
C THR A 312 10.53 26.09 22.40
N LEU A 313 9.46 25.63 21.74
CA LEU A 313 8.74 26.41 20.72
C LEU A 313 8.15 27.69 21.29
N GLN A 314 7.56 27.63 22.48
CA GLN A 314 7.02 28.80 23.17
C GLN A 314 8.13 29.79 23.53
N HIS A 315 9.29 29.29 23.98
CA HIS A 315 10.46 30.13 24.24
C HIS A 315 10.98 30.82 22.98
N TYR A 316 11.14 30.08 21.88
CA TYR A 316 11.56 30.65 20.60
C TYR A 316 10.54 31.64 20.02
N PHE A 317 9.24 31.35 20.16
CA PHE A 317 8.19 32.26 19.70
C PHE A 317 8.20 33.56 20.50
N ASN A 318 8.37 33.47 21.82
CA ASN A 318 8.51 34.65 22.68
C ASN A 318 9.77 35.46 22.35
N GLN A 319 10.90 34.80 22.08
CA GLN A 319 12.13 35.47 21.64
C GLN A 319 11.96 36.15 20.28
N LEU A 320 11.28 35.50 19.34
CA LEU A 320 11.05 36.03 18.00
C LEU A 320 10.11 37.24 18.01
N LEU A 321 9.16 37.29 18.95
CA LEU A 321 8.30 38.46 19.17
C LEU A 321 8.98 39.58 19.97
N ALA A 322 9.90 39.24 20.88
CA ALA A 322 10.56 40.20 21.75
C ALA A 322 11.80 40.85 21.12
N THR A 323 12.51 40.13 20.25
CA THR A 323 13.81 40.57 19.72
C THR A 323 13.64 41.16 18.31
N GLN A 324 13.94 42.45 18.16
CA GLN A 324 13.90 43.14 16.87
C GLN A 324 15.16 42.92 16.02
N ASP A 325 16.28 42.56 16.66
CA ASP A 325 17.56 42.34 15.99
C ASP A 325 17.78 40.85 15.62
N PRO A 326 17.99 40.52 14.33
CA PRO A 326 18.11 39.12 13.89
C PRO A 326 19.43 38.45 14.35
N GLN A 327 20.50 39.22 14.58
CA GLN A 327 21.79 38.68 15.04
C GLN A 327 21.76 38.26 16.51
N THR A 328 21.09 39.03 17.36
CA THR A 328 20.93 38.68 18.79
C THR A 328 20.00 37.49 18.96
N LEU A 329 18.99 37.35 18.10
CA LEU A 329 18.14 36.17 18.05
C LEU A 329 18.92 34.90 17.68
N LEU A 330 19.79 34.95 16.67
CA LEU A 330 20.64 33.81 16.29
C LEU A 330 21.61 33.41 17.40
N GLN A 331 22.19 34.40 18.08
CA GLN A 331 23.10 34.14 19.20
C GLN A 331 22.36 33.51 20.39
N GLN A 332 21.18 34.04 20.75
CA GLN A 332 20.34 33.47 21.81
C GLN A 332 19.84 32.07 21.48
N MET A 333 19.47 31.79 20.22
CA MET A 333 19.09 30.44 19.79
C MET A 333 20.26 29.45 19.90
N THR A 334 21.46 29.90 19.55
CA THR A 334 22.68 29.08 19.64
C THR A 334 23.04 28.76 21.08
N GLU A 335 22.99 29.76 21.97
CA GLU A 335 23.23 29.59 23.40
C GLU A 335 22.16 28.69 24.05
N ALA A 336 20.89 28.88 23.68
CA ALA A 336 19.79 28.03 24.15
C ALA A 336 19.92 26.58 23.68
N GLN A 337 20.40 26.33 22.46
CA GLN A 337 20.70 24.98 21.98
C GLN A 337 21.87 24.34 22.74
N GLN A 338 22.95 25.10 23.01
CA GLN A 338 24.08 24.60 23.80
C GLN A 338 23.72 24.32 25.26
N ALA A 339 22.82 25.12 25.85
CA ALA A 339 22.31 24.92 27.19
C ALA A 339 21.26 23.80 27.29
N SER A 340 20.67 23.38 26.16
CA SER A 340 19.71 22.28 26.14
C SER A 340 20.43 20.94 26.35
N GLY A 341 20.38 20.45 27.59
CA GLY A 341 20.84 19.10 27.92
C GLY A 341 19.96 18.02 27.29
N PHE A 342 20.35 16.76 27.46
CA PHE A 342 19.60 15.61 26.94
C PHE A 342 18.17 15.57 27.50
N ASN A 343 17.17 15.69 26.64
CA ASN A 343 15.76 15.67 27.03
C ASN A 343 15.19 14.24 26.96
N VAL A 344 15.07 13.60 28.13
CA VAL A 344 14.59 12.22 28.27
C VAL A 344 13.15 12.03 27.80
N SER A 345 12.26 13.01 28.03
CA SER A 345 10.85 12.87 27.64
C SER A 345 10.67 12.99 26.12
N ALA A 346 11.37 13.94 25.50
CA ALA A 346 11.41 14.06 24.03
C ALA A 346 12.03 12.81 23.38
N PHE A 347 13.09 12.26 23.99
CA PHE A 347 13.69 11.01 23.55
C PHE A 347 12.70 9.83 23.63
N ALA A 348 12.05 9.64 24.78
CA ALA A 348 11.09 8.55 24.99
C ALA A 348 9.91 8.64 24.02
N LEU A 349 9.36 9.84 23.82
CA LEU A 349 8.30 10.09 22.86
C LEU A 349 8.74 9.81 21.41
N GLY A 350 9.97 10.17 21.04
CA GLY A 350 10.55 9.82 19.75
C GLY A 350 10.71 8.31 19.54
N VAL A 351 11.10 7.57 20.59
CA VAL A 351 11.16 6.09 20.55
C VAL A 351 9.76 5.50 20.34
N VAL A 352 8.75 6.01 21.06
CA VAL A 352 7.36 5.57 20.90
C VAL A 352 6.84 5.83 19.48
N GLU A 353 7.10 7.01 18.92
CA GLU A 353 6.77 7.33 17.53
C GLU A 353 7.35 6.30 16.55
N LYS A 354 8.64 5.95 16.73
CA LYS A 354 9.34 4.99 15.86
C LYS A 354 8.78 3.57 15.99
N ILE A 355 8.44 3.13 17.20
CA ILE A 355 7.81 1.83 17.44
C ILE A 355 6.44 1.73 16.76
N LEU A 356 5.71 2.83 16.67
CA LEU A 356 4.39 2.91 16.05
C LEU A 356 4.44 3.17 14.53
N GLN A 357 5.59 3.61 14.00
CA GLN A 357 5.80 3.92 12.58
C GLN A 357 5.38 2.80 11.61
N PRO A 358 5.57 1.50 11.91
CA PRO A 358 5.09 0.42 11.04
C PRO A 358 3.59 0.46 10.76
N LEU A 359 2.76 1.05 11.64
CA LEU A 359 1.32 1.17 11.43
C LEU A 359 0.97 1.87 10.12
N LEU A 360 1.72 2.90 9.74
CA LEU A 360 1.51 3.59 8.47
C LEU A 360 1.76 2.66 7.28
N GLY A 361 2.89 1.93 7.29
CA GLY A 361 3.23 1.01 6.20
C GLY A 361 2.21 -0.12 6.07
N ILE A 362 1.80 -0.71 7.21
CA ILE A 362 0.75 -1.75 7.25
C ILE A 362 -0.55 -1.22 6.65
N ALA A 363 -0.98 0.00 7.05
CA ALA A 363 -2.22 0.58 6.56
C ALA A 363 -2.22 0.77 5.04
N PHE A 364 -1.08 1.15 4.46
CA PHE A 364 -0.93 1.28 3.00
C PHE A 364 -0.90 -0.06 2.28
N VAL A 365 -0.31 -1.11 2.86
CA VAL A 365 -0.39 -2.48 2.32
C VAL A 365 -1.84 -2.98 2.32
N VAL A 366 -2.56 -2.81 3.43
CA VAL A 366 -3.98 -3.20 3.55
C VAL A 366 -4.83 -2.44 2.53
N LEU A 367 -4.62 -1.12 2.41
CA LEU A 367 -5.32 -0.28 1.43
C LEU A 367 -5.01 -0.69 -0.01
N TYR A 368 -3.75 -1.02 -0.29
CA TYR A 368 -3.31 -1.48 -1.61
C TYR A 368 -4.00 -2.79 -2.00
N LEU A 369 -3.98 -3.79 -1.11
CA LEU A 369 -4.65 -5.07 -1.33
C LEU A 369 -6.16 -4.87 -1.53
N ASP A 370 -6.85 -4.10 -0.68
CA ASP A 370 -8.27 -3.77 -0.84
C ASP A 370 -8.57 -3.12 -2.20
N SER A 371 -7.65 -2.28 -2.69
CA SER A 371 -7.81 -1.58 -3.98
C SER A 371 -7.55 -2.48 -5.19
N LYS A 372 -6.68 -3.49 -5.09
CA LYS A 372 -6.37 -4.44 -6.17
C LYS A 372 -7.44 -5.52 -6.32
N PHE A 373 -7.99 -6.05 -5.23
CA PHE A 373 -9.12 -7.00 -5.30
C PHE A 373 -10.41 -6.42 -5.92
N GLN A 374 -10.45 -5.10 -6.18
CA GLN A 374 -11.54 -4.41 -6.86
C GLN A 374 -11.32 -4.22 -8.37
N VAL A 375 -10.12 -4.43 -8.90
CA VAL A 375 -9.89 -4.46 -10.35
C VAL A 375 -10.18 -5.89 -10.78
N PRO A 376 -11.31 -6.17 -11.48
CA PRO A 376 -11.55 -7.53 -11.95
C PRO A 376 -10.37 -7.94 -12.82
N SER A 377 -9.79 -9.11 -12.54
CA SER A 377 -8.76 -9.78 -13.35
C SER A 377 -9.22 -10.07 -14.80
N HIS A 378 -10.44 -9.68 -15.18
CA HIS A 378 -10.98 -9.78 -16.53
C HIS A 378 -10.62 -8.60 -17.45
N MET A 379 -9.80 -7.64 -17.01
CA MET A 379 -9.19 -6.64 -17.91
C MET A 379 -7.68 -6.85 -18.03
N GLU A 380 -7.27 -8.07 -18.35
CA GLU A 380 -6.13 -8.24 -19.24
C GLU A 380 -6.61 -7.83 -20.64
N PRO A 381 -6.07 -6.80 -21.30
CA PRO A 381 -6.33 -6.65 -22.71
C PRO A 381 -5.68 -7.84 -23.38
N VAL A 382 -6.51 -8.80 -23.80
CA VAL A 382 -6.14 -9.76 -24.83
C VAL A 382 -5.69 -8.95 -26.04
N VAL A 383 -4.38 -8.71 -26.14
CA VAL A 383 -3.76 -8.29 -27.38
C VAL A 383 -3.69 -9.56 -28.23
N SER A 384 -4.81 -9.86 -28.86
CA SER A 384 -4.88 -10.74 -30.01
C SER A 384 -5.97 -10.23 -30.94
N ALA A 385 -5.54 -9.54 -32.00
CA ALA A 385 -6.03 -9.75 -33.35
C ALA A 385 -5.45 -8.67 -34.27
N GLY A 386 -4.69 -9.12 -35.26
CA GLY A 386 -4.20 -8.31 -36.36
C GLY A 386 -3.62 -9.22 -37.43
N GLU A 387 -4.38 -10.24 -37.83
CA GLU A 387 -4.20 -10.90 -39.13
C GLU A 387 -4.17 -9.83 -40.22
N GLY A 388 -3.02 -9.73 -40.88
CA GLY A 388 -2.83 -8.98 -42.11
C GLY A 388 -2.29 -9.92 -43.17
N GLY A 389 -3.09 -10.92 -43.57
CA GLY A 389 -2.85 -11.64 -44.81
C GLY A 389 -2.92 -10.66 -45.99
N LYS A 390 -1.81 -10.47 -46.69
CA LYS A 390 -1.82 -10.06 -48.10
C LYS A 390 -0.75 -10.83 -48.87
N VAL A 391 -1.28 -11.74 -49.68
CA VAL A 391 -0.82 -12.14 -51.01
C VAL A 391 0.01 -11.04 -51.70
N ARG A 392 1.29 -11.33 -51.95
CA ARG A 392 1.83 -11.43 -53.32
C ARG A 392 3.20 -12.10 -53.33
#